data_AF-A0A2S9GHM0-F1
#
_entry.id   AF-A0A2S9GHM0-F1
#
_cell.length_a   1.000
_cell.length_b   1.000
_cell.length_c   1.000
_cell.angle_alpha   90.00
_cell.angle_beta   90.00
_cell.angle_gamma   90.00
#
_symmetry.space_group_name_H-M   'P 1'
#
loop_
_entity.id
_entity.type
_entity.pdbx_description
1 polymer ?
#
loop_
_entity_poly.entity_id
_entity_poly.type
_entity_poly.pdbx_seq_one_letter_code
_entity_poly.pdbx_strand_id
1 'polypeptide(L)'
;AAEVSSRLGNTPDTATVLKKLRSNETFVYLARAVDPAISDAITTKFPEVGSERQDLRQYPGGVLAANIVGGIDWDGHGLLGLEDS
;
A
#
# COMPACT_ATOMS: atom_id res chain seq x y z
N ALA A 1 -13.56 -9.41 -6.89
CA ALA A 1 -13.24 -9.68 -5.47
C ALA A 1 -12.28 -10.86 -5.29
N ALA A 2 -12.68 -12.09 -5.64
CA ALA A 2 -11.86 -13.29 -5.42
C ALA A 2 -10.47 -13.22 -6.07
N GLU A 3 -10.40 -12.82 -7.34
CA GLU A 3 -9.12 -12.71 -8.04
C GLU A 3 -8.24 -11.58 -7.50
N VAL A 4 -8.82 -10.42 -7.17
CA VAL A 4 -8.09 -9.31 -6.56
C VAL A 4 -7.47 -9.76 -5.23
N SER A 5 -8.26 -10.41 -4.35
CA SER A 5 -7.75 -10.96 -3.10
C SER A 5 -6.66 -12.02 -3.31
N SER A 6 -6.85 -12.94 -4.28
CA SER A 6 -5.86 -13.97 -4.61
C SER A 6 -4.52 -13.38 -5.05
N ARG A 7 -4.53 -12.34 -5.90
CA ARG A 7 -3.31 -11.65 -6.35
C ARG A 7 -2.63 -10.88 -5.22
N LEU A 8 -3.40 -10.43 -4.23
CA LEU A 8 -2.91 -9.79 -3.01
C LEU A 8 -2.50 -10.82 -1.93
N GLY A 9 -2.31 -12.10 -2.27
CA GLY A 9 -1.91 -13.13 -1.30
C GLY A 9 -2.97 -13.42 -0.24
N ASN A 10 -4.25 -13.24 -0.57
CA ASN A 10 -5.40 -13.39 0.33
C ASN A 10 -5.34 -12.47 1.57
N THR A 11 -4.63 -11.34 1.47
CA THR A 11 -4.53 -10.33 2.52
C THR A 11 -4.68 -8.94 1.89
N PRO A 12 -5.88 -8.32 1.90
CA PRO A 12 -7.11 -8.79 2.56
C PRO A 12 -7.81 -9.96 1.86
N ASP A 13 -8.57 -10.73 2.64
CA ASP A 13 -9.31 -11.89 2.16
C ASP A 13 -10.46 -11.50 1.21
N THR A 14 -10.99 -12.50 0.51
CA THR A 14 -12.02 -12.26 -0.52
C THR A 14 -13.28 -11.62 0.05
N ALA A 15 -13.69 -12.01 1.26
CA ALA A 15 -14.86 -11.46 1.93
C ALA A 15 -14.67 -9.97 2.29
N THR A 16 -13.49 -9.60 2.79
CA THR A 16 -13.14 -8.21 3.09
C THR A 16 -13.08 -7.37 1.83
N VAL A 17 -12.43 -7.87 0.76
CA VAL A 17 -12.42 -7.18 -0.54
C VAL A 17 -13.84 -6.99 -1.06
N LEU A 18 -14.70 -8.01 -1.00
CA LEU A 18 -16.08 -7.91 -1.45
C LEU A 18 -16.89 -6.90 -0.63
N LYS A 19 -16.68 -6.87 0.69
CA LYS A 19 -17.32 -5.88 1.57
C LYS A 19 -16.90 -4.46 1.21
N LYS A 20 -15.60 -4.24 0.98
CA LYS A 20 -15.05 -2.95 0.54
C LYS A 20 -15.63 -2.50 -0.80
N LEU A 21 -15.72 -3.41 -1.77
CA LEU A 21 -16.29 -3.11 -3.10
C LEU A 21 -17.79 -2.82 -3.08
N ARG A 22 -18.51 -3.26 -2.04
CA ARG A 22 -19.95 -3.03 -1.85
C ARG A 22 -20.25 -1.91 -0.87
N SER A 23 -19.25 -1.17 -0.40
CA SER A 23 -19.49 -0.03 0.50
C SER A 23 -20.17 1.10 -0.27
N ASN A 24 -20.86 1.97 0.47
CA ASN A 24 -21.47 3.18 -0.10
C ASN A 24 -20.48 4.36 -0.14
N GLU A 25 -19.18 4.09 0.01
CA GLU A 25 -18.13 5.09 -0.05
C GLU A 25 -17.77 5.37 -1.52
N THR A 26 -17.43 6.62 -1.83
CA THR A 26 -17.02 7.00 -3.19
C THR A 26 -15.62 6.50 -3.54
N PHE A 27 -14.79 6.20 -2.54
CA PHE A 27 -13.43 5.71 -2.71
C PHE A 27 -13.01 4.85 -1.49
N VAL A 28 -12.36 3.71 -1.74
CA VAL A 28 -11.84 2.82 -0.70
C VAL A 28 -10.50 2.21 -1.13
N TYR A 29 -9.53 2.20 -0.21
CA TYR A 29 -8.29 1.44 -0.38
C TYR A 29 -8.55 -0.06 -0.22
N LEU A 30 -8.28 -0.83 -1.27
CA LEU A 30 -8.33 -2.30 -1.22
C LEU A 30 -7.10 -2.87 -0.49
N ALA A 31 -5.90 -2.45 -0.88
CA ALA A 31 -4.63 -2.82 -0.26
C ALA A 31 -3.60 -1.67 -0.39
N ARG A 32 -2.54 -1.75 0.41
CA ARG A 32 -1.38 -0.83 0.41
C ARG A 32 -0.09 -1.65 0.35
N ALA A 33 1.03 -1.02 -0.01
CA ALA A 33 2.32 -1.69 -0.19
C ALA A 33 2.27 -2.88 -1.17
N VAL A 34 1.55 -2.69 -2.28
CA VAL A 34 1.39 -3.73 -3.32
C VAL A 34 2.56 -3.63 -4.29
N ASP A 35 3.14 -4.77 -4.65
CA ASP A 35 4.16 -4.84 -5.70
C ASP A 35 3.64 -4.19 -7.00
N PRO A 36 4.41 -3.30 -7.65
CA PRO A 36 3.98 -2.62 -8.87
C PRO A 36 3.47 -3.59 -9.95
N ALA A 37 4.13 -4.73 -10.14
CA ALA A 37 3.72 -5.71 -11.15
C ALA A 37 2.37 -6.37 -10.82
N ILE A 38 2.09 -6.58 -9.52
CA ILE A 38 0.78 -7.08 -9.07
C ILE A 38 -0.29 -6.01 -9.28
N SER A 39 0.02 -4.76 -8.95
CA SER A 39 -0.89 -3.62 -9.15
C SER A 39 -1.26 -3.46 -10.62
N ASP A 40 -0.28 -3.43 -11.51
CA ASP A 40 -0.48 -3.33 -12.96
C ASP A 40 -1.32 -4.47 -13.52
N ALA A 41 -1.09 -5.70 -13.03
CA ALA A 41 -1.86 -6.85 -13.47
C ALA A 41 -3.33 -6.81 -13.00
N ILE A 42 -3.61 -6.20 -11.84
CA ILE A 42 -4.97 -5.98 -11.35
C ILE A 42 -5.65 -4.88 -12.17
N THR A 43 -5.03 -3.71 -12.34
CA THR A 43 -5.62 -2.56 -13.05
C THR A 43 -5.83 -2.83 -14.54
N THR A 44 -4.93 -3.59 -15.17
CA THR A 44 -5.09 -4.01 -16.57
C THR A 44 -6.32 -4.89 -16.77
N LYS A 45 -6.65 -5.75 -15.79
CA LYS A 45 -7.78 -6.67 -15.88
C LYS A 45 -9.09 -6.07 -15.40
N PHE A 46 -9.02 -5.21 -14.38
CA PHE A 46 -10.17 -4.56 -13.74
C PHE A 46 -9.96 -3.03 -13.79
N PRO A 47 -10.33 -2.36 -14.90
CA PRO A 47 -10.11 -0.92 -15.06
C PRO A 47 -10.81 -0.04 -14.02
N GLU A 48 -11.83 -0.58 -13.34
CA GLU A 48 -12.49 0.05 -12.21
C GLU A 48 -11.64 0.10 -10.93
N VAL A 49 -10.58 -0.71 -10.84
CA VAL A 49 -9.61 -0.68 -9.74
C VAL A 49 -8.44 0.21 -10.16
N GLY A 50 -8.25 1.31 -9.45
CA GLY A 50 -7.11 2.21 -9.65
C GLY A 50 -5.84 1.72 -8.94
N SER A 51 -4.69 2.20 -9.42
CA SER A 51 -3.40 2.13 -8.72
C SER A 51 -2.92 3.54 -8.40
N GLU A 52 -2.33 3.69 -7.23
CA GLU A 52 -1.67 4.92 -6.80
C GLU A 52 -0.20 4.59 -6.53
N ARG A 53 0.70 5.28 -7.22
CA ARG A 53 2.13 5.13 -6.98
C ARG A 53 2.46 5.78 -5.64
N GLN A 54 3.09 5.02 -4.77
CA GLN A 54 3.68 5.51 -3.53
C GLN A 54 5.17 5.21 -3.50
N ASP A 55 5.95 6.20 -3.09
CA ASP A 55 7.40 6.05 -2.96
C ASP A 55 7.74 5.47 -1.58
N LEU A 56 8.50 4.37 -1.56
CA LEU A 56 8.94 3.73 -0.33
C LEU A 56 10.32 4.25 0.08
N ARG A 57 10.46 4.72 1.31
CA ARG A 57 11.75 5.12 1.86
C ARG A 57 12.60 3.91 2.23
N GLN A 58 13.81 3.84 1.67
CA GLN A 58 14.79 2.80 2.00
C GLN A 58 15.97 3.42 2.75
N TYR A 59 16.36 2.81 3.87
CA TYR A 59 17.52 3.21 4.68
C TYR A 59 18.63 2.14 4.58
N PRO A 60 19.61 2.28 3.66
CA PRO A 60 20.59 1.22 3.39
C PRO A 60 21.47 0.85 4.59
N GLY A 61 21.79 1.82 5.46
CA GLY A 61 22.54 1.59 6.69
C GLY A 61 21.71 0.96 7.82
N GLY A 62 20.40 0.83 7.63
CA GLY A 62 19.46 0.26 8.60
C GLY A 62 19.67 0.81 10.01
N VAL A 63 19.97 -0.09 10.94
CA VAL A 63 20.10 0.21 12.37
C VAL A 63 21.29 1.13 12.72
N LEU A 64 22.29 1.27 11.84
CA LEU A 64 23.51 2.03 12.13
C LEU A 64 23.22 3.50 12.48
N ALA A 65 22.26 4.11 11.78
CA ALA A 65 21.89 5.52 11.94
C ALA A 65 20.39 5.72 12.18
N ALA A 66 19.65 4.67 12.55
CA ALA A 66 18.19 4.72 12.70
C ALA A 66 17.72 5.80 13.70
N ASN A 67 18.46 6.01 14.79
CA ASN A 67 18.13 7.03 15.80
C ASN A 67 18.38 8.47 15.34
N ILE A 68 19.20 8.66 14.29
CA ILE A 68 19.54 9.99 13.76
C ILE A 68 18.65 10.32 12.56
N VAL A 69 18.59 9.41 11.59
CA VAL A 69 17.79 9.59 10.37
C VAL A 69 16.30 9.51 10.69
N GLY A 70 15.89 8.52 11.47
CA GLY A 70 14.49 8.30 11.83
C GLY A 70 13.70 7.51 10.79
N GLY A 71 12.43 7.86 10.64
CA GLY A 71 11.46 7.10 9.85
C GLY A 71 10.28 7.96 9.38
N ILE A 72 9.55 7.48 8.38
CA ILE A 72 8.34 8.12 7.85
C ILE A 72 7.11 7.24 8.07
N ASP A 73 5.93 7.84 8.02
CA ASP A 73 4.64 7.13 7.94
C ASP A 73 4.29 6.71 6.51
N TRP A 74 3.07 6.19 6.35
CA TRP A 74 2.56 5.71 5.06
C TRP A 74 2.26 6.81 4.06
N ASP A 75 2.09 8.04 4.52
CA ASP A 75 1.74 9.20 3.69
C ASP A 75 2.99 10.05 3.37
N GLY A 76 4.17 9.62 3.84
CA GLY A 76 5.45 10.26 3.57
C GLY A 76 5.89 11.27 4.63
N HIS A 77 5.16 11.41 5.73
CA HIS A 77 5.50 12.34 6.80
C HIS A 77 6.54 11.73 7.74
N GLY A 78 7.53 12.54 8.12
CA GLY A 78 8.46 12.17 9.19
C GLY A 78 7.76 11.86 10.49
N LEU A 79 8.25 10.83 11.18
CA LEU A 79 7.77 10.44 12.50
C LEU A 79 8.83 10.61 13.60
N LEU A 80 10.12 10.65 13.22
CA LEU A 80 11.24 10.73 14.15
C LEU A 80 12.48 11.24 13.42
N GLY A 81 13.43 11.78 14.18
CA GLY A 81 14.79 12.06 13.71
C GLY A 81 14.80 13.17 12.67
N LEU A 82 15.75 13.10 11.74
CA LEU A 82 15.87 14.09 10.69
C LEU A 82 14.72 14.06 9.67
N GLU A 83 13.98 12.95 9.56
CA GLU A 83 12.79 12.88 8.70
C GLU A 83 11.64 13.77 9.22
N ASP A 84 11.58 14.07 10.53
CA ASP A 84 10.54 14.91 11.18
C ASP A 84 10.97 16.37 11.44
N SER A 85 12.27 16.67 11.33
CA SER A 85 12.85 17.96 11.74
C SER A 85 12.63 19.12 10.76
#